data_AF-A0A815N2J4-F1
#
_entry.id   AF-A0A815N2J4-F1
#
_cell.length_a   1.000
_cell.length_b   1.000
_cell.length_c   1.000
_cell.angle_alpha   90.00
_cell.angle_beta   90.00
_cell.angle_gamma   90.00
#
_symmetry.space_group_name_H-M   'P 1'
#
loop_
_entity.id
_entity.type
_entity.pdbx_description
1 polymer ?
#
loop_
_entity_poly.entity_id
_entity_poly.type
_entity_poly.pdbx_seq_one_letter_code
_entity_poly.pdbx_strand_id
1 'polypeptide(L)'
;MRGPNDAILKFPFNYKVTFCVYDQTPRHRHIIHSFQPDVKSHSFQRPRLEMNIASGIPEFFPLTMIQQEGDPYVRDDTMFIKVMVDFGDMPTTLLPYALSLNPGLPMHIQQLMIKQETERRAQ
;
A
#
# COMPACT_ATOMS: atom_id res chain seq x y z
N MET A 1 3.12 -11.93 -6.73
CA MET A 1 2.76 -12.36 -8.09
C MET A 1 4.02 -12.31 -8.93
N ARG A 2 4.13 -13.19 -9.93
CA ARG A 2 5.23 -13.15 -10.89
C ARG A 2 5.07 -11.93 -11.79
N GLY A 3 6.11 -11.10 -11.85
CA GLY A 3 6.15 -9.89 -12.67
C GLY A 3 7.15 -10.02 -13.84
N PRO A 4 6.96 -9.23 -14.91
CA PRO A 4 7.91 -9.21 -16.04
C PRO A 4 9.30 -8.70 -15.63
N ASN A 5 9.39 -7.92 -14.55
CA ASN A 5 10.62 -7.30 -14.06
C ASN A 5 11.26 -8.07 -12.88
N ASP A 6 10.78 -9.26 -12.52
CA ASP A 6 11.29 -10.02 -11.35
C ASP A 6 12.79 -10.34 -11.43
N ALA A 7 13.40 -10.29 -12.61
CA ALA A 7 14.84 -10.51 -12.78
C ALA A 7 15.71 -9.38 -12.18
N ILE A 8 15.15 -8.17 -12.02
CA ILE A 8 15.88 -6.97 -11.55
C ILE A 8 15.34 -6.45 -10.21
N LEU A 9 14.32 -7.10 -9.63
CA LEU A 9 13.73 -6.71 -8.35
C LEU A 9 14.45 -7.37 -7.16
N LYS A 10 14.43 -6.70 -6.01
CA LYS A 10 14.97 -7.20 -4.75
C LYS A 10 14.05 -8.28 -4.17
N PHE A 11 14.65 -9.40 -3.75
CA PHE A 11 13.98 -10.47 -3.01
C PHE A 11 14.80 -10.90 -1.78
N PRO A 12 14.16 -11.36 -0.70
CA PRO A 12 12.71 -11.39 -0.49
C PRO A 12 12.11 -9.98 -0.38
N PHE A 13 10.84 -9.85 -0.76
CA PHE A 13 10.07 -8.62 -0.63
C PHE A 13 10.04 -8.20 0.85
N ASN A 14 10.54 -7.01 1.15
CA ASN A 14 10.68 -6.52 2.54
C ASN A 14 10.21 -5.07 2.70
N TYR A 15 9.28 -4.63 1.85
CA TYR A 15 8.71 -3.29 1.91
C TYR A 15 7.47 -3.30 2.82
N LYS A 16 7.35 -2.34 3.74
CA LYS A 16 6.19 -2.24 4.63
C LYS A 16 4.92 -2.07 3.80
N VAL A 17 3.91 -2.88 4.07
CA VAL A 17 2.62 -2.82 3.37
C VAL A 17 1.58 -2.24 4.31
N THR A 18 0.85 -1.23 3.84
CA THR A 18 -0.23 -0.57 4.58
C THR A 18 -1.54 -0.76 3.84
N PHE A 19 -2.56 -1.30 4.52
CA PHE A 19 -3.94 -1.33 4.06
C PHE A 19 -4.72 -0.17 4.68
N CYS A 20 -5.64 0.40 3.91
CA CYS A 20 -6.54 1.48 4.31
C CYS A 20 -7.95 1.18 3.80
N VAL A 21 -8.93 1.09 4.70
CA VAL A 21 -10.37 1.08 4.37
C VAL A 21 -10.90 2.51 4.51
N TYR A 22 -11.55 3.01 3.47
CA TYR A 22 -12.06 4.39 3.49
C TYR A 22 -13.40 4.51 4.21
N ASP A 23 -13.42 5.30 5.28
CA ASP A 23 -14.62 6.05 5.69
C ASP A 23 -15.06 6.98 4.54
N GLN A 24 -16.26 6.74 4.02
CA GLN A 24 -16.90 7.45 2.91
C GLN A 24 -17.77 8.63 3.38
N THR A 25 -17.66 9.02 4.65
CA THR A 25 -18.29 10.22 5.23
C THR A 25 -17.30 11.38 5.31
N PRO A 26 -17.78 12.63 5.51
CA PRO A 26 -16.90 13.78 5.72
C PRO A 26 -16.00 13.70 6.97
N ARG A 27 -16.14 12.65 7.81
CA ARG A 27 -15.33 12.47 9.02
C ARG A 27 -13.95 11.87 8.70
N HIS A 28 -13.79 11.22 7.54
CA HIS A 28 -12.52 10.64 7.08
C HIS A 28 -11.81 9.76 8.12
N ARG A 29 -12.56 9.00 8.94
CA ARG A 29 -12.02 8.07 9.94
C ARG A 29 -11.65 6.73 9.30
N HIS A 30 -10.69 6.76 8.38
CA HIS A 30 -10.23 5.57 7.68
C HIS A 30 -9.61 4.55 8.65
N ILE A 31 -9.81 3.25 8.40
CA ILE A 31 -9.17 2.17 9.16
C ILE A 31 -7.86 1.82 8.47
N ILE A 32 -6.74 2.01 9.16
CA ILE A 32 -5.40 1.85 8.60
C ILE A 32 -4.64 0.83 9.44
N HIS A 33 -4.06 -0.16 8.78
CA HIS A 33 -3.17 -1.11 9.42
C HIS A 33 -2.02 -1.46 8.49
N SER A 34 -0.82 -1.58 9.05
CA SER A 34 0.36 -1.96 8.30
C SER A 34 0.98 -3.24 8.85
N PHE A 35 1.74 -3.92 8.03
CA PHE A 35 2.58 -5.03 8.46
C PHE A 35 3.94 -4.97 7.76
N GLN A 36 4.97 -5.47 8.44
CA GLN A 36 6.28 -5.70 7.85
C GLN A 36 6.34 -7.15 7.34
N PRO A 37 6.65 -7.39 6.06
CA PRO A 37 6.84 -8.74 5.55
C PRO A 37 7.89 -9.54 6.34
N ASP A 38 7.56 -10.78 6.71
CA ASP A 38 8.54 -11.71 7.25
C ASP A 38 9.38 -12.31 6.12
N VAL A 39 10.64 -11.89 6.03
CA VAL A 39 11.60 -12.35 5.00
C VAL A 39 11.86 -13.86 5.02
N LYS A 40 11.49 -14.58 6.09
CA LYS A 40 11.58 -16.04 6.15
C LYS A 40 10.36 -16.74 5.54
N SER A 41 9.23 -16.04 5.39
CA SER A 41 8.00 -16.59 4.83
C SER A 41 8.12 -16.81 3.31
N HIS A 42 7.51 -17.91 2.82
CA HIS A 42 7.42 -18.22 1.39
C HIS A 42 6.59 -17.20 0.61
N SER A 43 5.67 -16.48 1.27
CA SER A 43 4.82 -15.46 0.66
C SER A 43 5.61 -14.32 0.03
N PHE A 44 6.79 -14.01 0.56
CA PHE A 44 7.60 -12.86 0.15
C PHE A 44 8.86 -13.23 -0.62
N GLN A 45 9.08 -14.53 -0.89
CA GLN A 45 10.19 -14.97 -1.73
C GLN A 45 9.95 -14.64 -3.20
N ARG A 46 11.02 -14.74 -4.01
CA ARG A 46 10.91 -14.63 -5.46
C ARG A 46 9.83 -15.61 -5.99
N PRO A 47 8.82 -15.13 -6.74
CA PRO A 47 7.76 -15.97 -7.28
C PRO A 47 8.34 -17.10 -8.14
N ARG A 48 7.94 -18.34 -7.86
CA ARG A 48 8.23 -19.52 -8.69
C ARG A 48 7.03 -19.96 -9.52
N LEU A 49 5.84 -19.55 -9.10
CA LEU A 49 4.55 -19.75 -9.75
C LEU A 49 3.95 -18.37 -10.08
N GLU A 50 2.80 -18.34 -10.75
CA GLU A 50 2.07 -17.10 -11.07
C GLU A 50 1.75 -16.25 -9.82
N MET A 51 1.42 -16.90 -8.71
CA MET A 51 1.09 -16.24 -7.44
C MET A 51 1.92 -16.79 -6.28
N ASN A 52 2.25 -15.91 -5.35
CA ASN A 52 2.76 -16.30 -4.04
C ASN A 52 1.58 -16.62 -3.12
N ILE A 53 1.87 -17.28 -2.00
CA ILE A 53 0.91 -17.43 -0.91
C ILE A 53 0.48 -16.04 -0.44
N ALA A 54 -0.83 -15.82 -0.32
CA ALA A 54 -1.36 -14.56 0.16
C ALA A 54 -0.87 -14.27 1.59
N SER A 55 -0.60 -13.01 1.90
CA SER A 55 -0.27 -12.57 3.24
C SER A 55 -0.91 -11.22 3.49
N GLY A 56 -1.40 -11.04 4.71
CA GLY A 56 -2.19 -9.89 5.10
C GLY A 56 -2.41 -9.88 6.61
N ILE A 57 -3.46 -9.20 7.04
CA ILE A 57 -3.79 -9.00 8.44
C ILE A 57 -5.11 -9.73 8.71
N PRO A 58 -5.10 -10.91 9.37
CA PRO A 58 -6.29 -11.73 9.54
C PRO A 58 -7.46 -11.01 10.22
N GLU A 59 -7.17 -10.14 11.19
CA GLU A 59 -8.17 -9.36 11.93
C GLU A 59 -8.11 -7.87 11.54
N PHE A 60 -8.11 -7.59 10.24
CA PHE A 60 -7.89 -6.23 9.73
C PHE A 60 -9.02 -5.25 10.06
N PHE A 61 -10.27 -5.70 9.94
CA PHE A 61 -11.45 -4.83 10.02
C PHE A 61 -12.62 -5.56 10.72
N PRO A 62 -13.18 -5.02 11.81
CA PRO A 62 -14.30 -5.67 12.50
C PRO A 62 -15.55 -5.67 11.62
N LEU A 63 -16.13 -6.85 11.37
CA LEU A 63 -17.36 -6.98 10.59
C LEU A 63 -18.54 -6.20 11.19
N THR A 64 -18.55 -6.04 12.52
CA THR A 64 -19.57 -5.26 13.23
C THR A 64 -19.62 -3.79 12.78
N MET A 65 -18.56 -3.25 12.16
CA MET A 65 -18.55 -1.88 11.66
C MET A 65 -19.34 -1.69 10.36
N ILE A 66 -19.51 -2.72 9.52
CA ILE A 66 -20.32 -2.67 8.28
C ILE A 66 -21.72 -3.26 8.44
N GLN A 67 -21.98 -3.91 9.58
CA GLN A 67 -23.30 -4.46 9.90
C GLN A 67 -24.22 -3.42 10.55
N GLN A 68 -23.69 -2.25 10.92
CA GLN A 68 -24.45 -1.18 11.56
C GLN A 68 -25.25 -0.39 10.53
N GLU A 69 -26.43 0.07 10.93
CA GLU A 69 -27.20 1.00 10.10
C GLU A 69 -26.43 2.33 9.94
N GLY A 70 -26.30 2.79 8.68
CA GLY A 70 -25.53 3.97 8.36
C GLY A 70 -24.02 3.77 8.48
N ASP A 71 -23.53 2.56 8.21
CA ASP A 71 -22.10 2.29 8.23
C ASP A 71 -21.34 3.25 7.29
N PRO A 72 -20.19 3.77 7.73
CA PRO A 72 -19.46 4.76 6.95
C PRO A 72 -18.58 4.13 5.87
N TYR A 73 -18.43 2.81 5.81
CA TYR A 73 -17.39 2.14 5.00
C TYR A 73 -17.93 1.50 3.72
N VAL A 74 -19.23 1.23 3.65
CA VAL A 74 -19.97 0.73 2.49
C VAL A 74 -21.06 1.73 2.15
N ARG A 75 -21.05 2.25 0.92
CA ARG A 75 -22.12 3.10 0.37
C ARG A 75 -22.41 2.64 -1.04
N ASP A 76 -23.68 2.64 -1.42
CA ASP A 76 -24.13 2.19 -2.74
C ASP A 76 -23.53 0.81 -3.10
N ASP A 77 -23.59 -0.12 -2.15
CA ASP A 77 -23.04 -1.49 -2.26
C ASP A 77 -21.54 -1.54 -2.62
N THR A 78 -20.79 -0.49 -2.27
CA THR A 78 -19.38 -0.32 -2.67
C THR A 78 -18.50 0.02 -1.47
N MET A 79 -17.34 -0.64 -1.38
CA MET A 79 -16.26 -0.36 -0.42
C MET A 79 -14.98 0.03 -1.16
N PHE A 80 -14.20 0.96 -0.61
CA PHE A 80 -12.88 1.30 -1.13
C PHE A 80 -11.78 0.83 -0.18
N ILE A 81 -10.83 0.05 -0.72
CA ILE A 81 -9.63 -0.40 -0.02
C ILE A 81 -8.42 0.07 -0.82
N LYS A 82 -7.49 0.75 -0.15
CA LYS A 82 -6.19 1.14 -0.72
C LYS A 82 -5.07 0.37 -0.06
N VAL A 83 -4.18 -0.18 -0.88
CA VAL A 83 -2.94 -0.81 -0.46
C VAL A 83 -1.79 0.09 -0.85
N MET A 84 -0.91 0.38 0.09
CA MET A 84 0.27 1.21 -0.10
C MET A 84 1.50 0.40 0.26
N VAL A 85 2.50 0.42 -0.61
CA VAL A 85 3.80 -0.22 -0.36
C VAL A 85 4.82 0.87 -0.13
N ASP A 86 5.47 0.83 1.03
CA ASP A 86 6.50 1.78 1.43
C ASP A 86 7.85 1.32 0.90
N PHE A 87 8.28 1.94 -0.20
CA PHE A 87 9.58 1.71 -0.79
C PHE A 87 10.67 2.56 -0.12
N GLY A 88 10.66 2.65 1.21
CA GLY A 88 11.58 3.48 2.02
C GLY A 88 13.07 3.30 1.72
N ASP A 89 13.48 2.11 1.30
CA ASP A 89 14.84 1.73 0.89
C ASP A 89 15.10 1.82 -0.62
N MET A 90 14.15 2.35 -1.41
CA MET A 90 14.43 2.69 -2.82
C MET A 90 15.49 3.80 -2.91
N PRO A 91 16.43 3.72 -3.86
CA PRO A 91 17.30 4.83 -4.18
C PRO A 91 16.50 6.11 -4.44
N THR A 92 16.95 7.23 -3.88
CA THR A 92 16.31 8.55 -4.04
C THR A 92 16.11 8.93 -5.52
N THR A 93 17.01 8.46 -6.39
CA THR A 93 16.93 8.62 -7.85
C THR A 93 15.66 8.01 -8.48
N LEU A 94 14.99 7.09 -7.80
CA LEU A 94 13.78 6.42 -8.27
C LEU A 94 12.48 7.00 -7.69
N LEU A 95 12.56 7.97 -6.75
CA LEU A 95 11.38 8.62 -6.15
C LEU A 95 10.42 9.23 -7.19
N PRO A 96 10.86 9.88 -8.28
CA PRO A 96 9.95 10.44 -9.28
C PRO A 96 9.05 9.39 -9.96
N TYR A 97 9.55 8.16 -10.10
CA TYR A 97 8.83 7.05 -10.70
C TYR A 97 7.90 6.35 -9.70
N ALA A 98 8.28 6.32 -8.42
CA ALA A 98 7.48 5.68 -7.36
C ALA A 98 6.29 6.57 -6.92
N LEU A 99 6.48 7.89 -6.85
CA LEU A 99 5.47 8.83 -6.35
C LEU A 99 4.50 9.34 -7.43
N SER A 100 4.77 9.04 -8.71
CA SER A 100 3.87 9.30 -9.83
C SER A 100 2.78 8.23 -10.03
N LEU A 101 2.77 7.17 -9.19
CA LEU A 101 1.80 6.07 -9.27
C LEU A 101 0.38 6.41 -8.79
N ASN A 102 0.11 7.65 -8.36
CA ASN A 102 -1.25 8.17 -8.20
C ASN A 102 -1.60 9.08 -9.40
N PRO A 103 -2.09 8.52 -10.53
CA PRO A 103 -2.39 9.30 -11.72
C PRO A 103 -3.51 10.35 -11.50
N GLY A 104 -4.28 10.25 -10.42
CA GLY A 104 -5.29 11.22 -10.04
C GLY A 104 -4.77 12.48 -9.33
N LEU A 105 -3.48 12.57 -9.02
CA LEU A 105 -2.90 13.76 -8.38
C LEU A 105 -2.33 14.73 -9.43
N PRO A 106 -2.61 16.04 -9.36
CA PRO A 106 -1.98 17.03 -10.22
C PRO A 106 -0.45 16.98 -10.17
N MET A 107 0.22 17.23 -11.30
CA MET A 107 1.68 17.14 -11.42
C MET A 107 2.45 17.94 -10.37
N HIS A 108 1.97 19.14 -10.01
CA HIS A 108 2.62 19.97 -9.01
C HIS A 108 2.59 19.35 -7.60
N ILE A 109 1.53 18.61 -7.26
CA ILE A 109 1.43 17.88 -5.99
C ILE A 109 2.42 16.71 -5.98
N GLN A 110 2.50 15.96 -7.08
CA GLN A 110 3.46 14.88 -7.22
C GLN A 110 4.90 15.39 -7.02
N GLN A 111 5.26 16.52 -7.66
CA GLN A 111 6.56 17.17 -7.50
C GLN A 111 6.85 17.59 -6.06
N LEU A 112 5.85 18.13 -5.36
CA LEU A 112 5.99 18.57 -3.97
C LEU A 112 6.22 17.39 -3.02
N MET A 113 5.52 16.27 -3.24
CA MET A 113 5.73 15.02 -2.49
C MET A 113 7.13 14.44 -2.74
N ILE A 114 7.61 14.45 -3.99
CA ILE A 114 8.98 14.00 -4.33
C ILE A 114 10.02 14.84 -3.59
N LYS A 115 9.85 16.17 -3.60
CA LYS A 115 10.76 17.10 -2.93
C LYS A 115 10.81 16.83 -1.42
N GLN A 116 9.65 16.75 -0.77
CA GLN A 116 9.56 16.49 0.68
C GLN A 116 10.21 15.17 1.08
N GLU A 117 9.96 14.09 0.33
CA GLU A 117 10.54 12.79 0.63
C GLU A 117 12.05 12.75 0.40
N THR A 118 12.55 13.49 -0.60
CA THR A 118 13.99 13.66 -0.84
C THR A 118 14.66 14.38 0.32
N GLU A 119 14.08 15.47 0.80
CA GLU A 119 14.57 16.24 1.95
C GLU A 119 14.56 15.42 3.23
N ARG A 120 13.48 14.67 3.49
CA ARG A 120 13.33 13.79 4.66
C ARG A 120 14.42 12.72 4.72
N ARG A 121 14.87 12.19 3.59
CA ARG A 121 15.92 11.15 3.51
C ARG A 121 17.34 11.70 3.55
N ALA A 122 17.53 13.01 3.37
CA ALA A 122 18.82 13.66 3.41
C ALA A 122 19.25 14.09 4.83
N GLN A 123 18.32 14.05 5.79
CA GLN A 123 18.54 14.28 7.22
C GLN A 123 18.84 12.97 7.95
#